data_AF-A0AAD8J9E3-F1
#
_entry.id   AF-A0AAD8J9E3-F1
#
_cell.length_a   1.000
_cell.length_b   1.000
_cell.length_c   1.000
_cell.angle_alpha   90.00
_cell.angle_beta   90.00
_cell.angle_gamma   90.00
#
_symmetry.space_group_name_H-M   'P 1'
#
loop_
_entity.id
_entity.type
_entity.pdbx_description
1 polymer ?
#
loop_
_entity_poly.entity_id
_entity_poly.type
_entity_poly.pdbx_seq_one_letter_code
_entity_poly.pdbx_strand_id
1 'polypeptide(L)'
;MSSRPSELILGGALEYQRVPNLLSSFETLLQQEKDHLKMAVAKIDAHKPDVLLVEKSVTRYAQEYLLEKNISVVLNVKRPLLERISRCTGGQIVSSIDHLSSLNLGYCDKQPKQ
;
A
#
# COMPACT_ATOMS: atom_id res chain seq x y z
N MET A 1 7.09 -1.15 26.24
CA MET A 1 7.37 -1.93 25.01
C MET A 1 7.42 -0.95 23.84
N SER A 2 8.59 -0.57 23.36
CA SER A 2 8.71 0.34 22.20
C SER A 2 8.60 -0.50 20.93
N SER A 3 7.39 -0.62 20.36
CA SER A 3 7.25 -1.26 19.05
C SER A 3 7.97 -0.41 18.00
N ARG A 4 8.75 -1.06 17.14
CA ARG A 4 9.35 -0.41 15.97
C ARG A 4 8.26 -0.36 14.90
N PRO A 5 7.89 0.84 14.41
CA PRO A 5 6.89 0.92 13.36
C PRO A 5 7.45 0.23 12.12
N SER A 6 6.59 -0.59 11.52
CA SER A 6 6.83 -1.31 10.28
C SER A 6 6.18 -0.56 9.13
N GLU A 7 6.88 -0.49 8.00
CA GLU A 7 6.36 0.19 6.82
C GLU A 7 6.41 -0.68 5.57
N LEU A 8 5.42 -0.45 4.71
CA LEU A 8 5.31 -1.04 3.39
C LEU A 8 5.40 0.06 2.35
N ILE A 9 6.16 -0.17 1.28
CA ILE A 9 6.40 0.82 0.24
C ILE A 9 5.84 0.36 -1.09
N LEU A 10 4.85 1.10 -1.61
CA LEU A 10 4.23 0.90 -2.91
C LEU A 10 4.67 1.99 -3.89
N GLY A 11 5.46 1.60 -4.90
CA GLY A 11 5.85 2.43 -6.04
C GLY A 11 4.75 2.67 -7.08
N GLY A 12 3.58 2.06 -6.88
CA GLY A 12 2.41 2.17 -7.75
C GLY A 12 1.31 3.05 -7.17
N ALA A 13 0.13 2.95 -7.78
CA ALA A 13 -1.13 3.45 -7.23
C ALA A 13 -1.92 2.26 -6.65
N LEU A 14 -2.79 2.52 -5.66
CA LEU A 14 -3.77 1.55 -5.18
C LEU A 14 -5.15 1.91 -5.76
N GLU A 15 -5.34 1.51 -7.02
CA GLU A 15 -6.48 1.86 -7.84
C GLU A 15 -6.93 0.66 -8.68
N TYR A 16 -8.23 0.61 -8.99
CA TYR A 16 -8.76 -0.38 -9.91
C TYR A 16 -8.60 0.10 -11.35
N GLN A 17 -7.78 -0.61 -12.12
CA GLN A 17 -7.67 -0.35 -13.55
C GLN A 17 -8.76 -1.14 -14.29
N ARG A 18 -9.77 -0.42 -14.81
CA ARG A 18 -10.85 -1.04 -15.58
C ARG A 18 -10.30 -1.78 -16.79
N VAL A 19 -10.80 -3.00 -17.03
CA VAL A 19 -10.53 -3.73 -18.26
C VAL A 19 -11.34 -3.08 -19.38
N PRO A 20 -10.69 -2.49 -20.41
CA PRO A 20 -11.43 -1.91 -21.53
C PRO A 20 -12.15 -3.02 -22.31
N ASN A 21 -13.34 -2.71 -22.85
CA ASN A 21 -14.18 -3.55 -23.71
C ASN A 21 -15.10 -4.60 -23.04
N LEU A 22 -15.32 -4.55 -21.72
CA LEU A 22 -16.33 -5.38 -21.06
C LEU A 22 -17.68 -4.63 -20.97
N LEU A 23 -18.71 -5.11 -21.68
CA LEU A 23 -20.08 -4.62 -21.54
C LEU A 23 -20.71 -5.23 -20.29
N SER A 24 -20.50 -4.59 -19.13
CA SER A 24 -21.15 -4.95 -17.86
C SER A 24 -22.03 -3.80 -17.38
N SER A 25 -23.03 -4.12 -16.55
CA SER A 25 -23.83 -3.08 -15.90
C SER A 25 -22.94 -2.20 -15.00
N PHE A 26 -23.33 -0.93 -14.82
CA PHE A 26 -22.61 -0.02 -13.94
C PHE A 26 -22.50 -0.54 -12.51
N GLU A 27 -23.56 -1.18 -12.00
CA GLU A 27 -23.59 -1.78 -10.66
C GLU A 27 -22.59 -2.92 -10.53
N THR A 28 -22.52 -3.81 -11.52
CA THR A 28 -21.57 -4.92 -11.54
C THR A 28 -20.12 -4.42 -11.56
N LEU A 29 -19.83 -3.39 -12.36
CA LEU A 29 -18.49 -2.81 -12.43
C LEU A 29 -18.08 -2.16 -11.11
N LEU A 30 -19.00 -1.43 -10.46
CA LEU A 30 -18.74 -0.80 -9.17
C LEU A 30 -18.48 -1.85 -8.07
N GLN A 31 -19.23 -2.96 -8.09
CA GLN A 31 -19.03 -4.05 -7.14
C GLN A 31 -17.68 -4.74 -7.34
N GLN A 32 -17.30 -5.03 -8.59
CA GLN A 32 -16.00 -5.61 -8.93
C GLN A 32 -14.83 -4.72 -8.49
N GLU A 33 -14.95 -3.41 -8.71
CA GLU A 33 -13.96 -2.42 -8.25
C GLU A 33 -13.80 -2.47 -6.72
N LYS A 34 -14.91 -2.47 -5.97
CA LYS A 34 -14.88 -2.56 -4.51
C LYS A 34 -14.27 -3.87 -4.02
N ASP A 35 -14.64 -5.00 -4.61
CA ASP A 35 -14.13 -6.32 -4.21
C ASP A 35 -12.63 -6.45 -4.51
N HIS A 36 -12.17 -5.91 -5.65
CA HIS A 36 -10.75 -5.85 -5.98
C HIS A 36 -9.97 -5.04 -4.94
N LEU A 37 -10.45 -3.84 -4.58
CA LEU A 37 -9.80 -2.99 -3.58
C LEU A 37 -9.79 -3.65 -2.19
N LYS A 38 -10.87 -4.32 -1.79
CA LYS A 38 -10.91 -5.08 -0.53
C LYS A 38 -9.87 -6.18 -0.49
N MET A 39 -9.74 -6.95 -1.58
CA MET A 39 -8.71 -7.99 -1.68
C MET A 39 -7.29 -7.40 -1.62
N ALA A 40 -7.07 -6.28 -2.30
CA ALA A 40 -5.79 -5.59 -2.29
C ALA A 40 -5.41 -5.11 -0.87
N VAL A 41 -6.35 -4.49 -0.16
CA VAL A 41 -6.16 -4.06 1.23
C VAL A 41 -5.96 -5.25 2.16
N ALA A 42 -6.69 -6.35 1.98
CA ALA A 42 -6.50 -7.57 2.76
C ALA A 42 -5.11 -8.17 2.58
N LYS A 43 -4.54 -8.12 1.36
CA LYS A 43 -3.14 -8.52 1.12
C LYS A 43 -2.17 -7.63 1.89
N ILE A 44 -2.35 -6.31 1.87
CA ILE A 44 -1.52 -5.36 2.64
C ILE A 44 -1.63 -5.65 4.15
N ASP A 45 -2.85 -5.80 4.66
CA ASP A 45 -3.17 -6.08 6.07
C ASP A 45 -2.56 -7.39 6.56
N ALA A 46 -2.44 -8.41 5.69
CA ALA A 46 -1.78 -9.67 6.02
C ALA A 46 -0.31 -9.49 6.44
N HIS A 47 0.37 -8.47 5.92
CA HIS A 47 1.73 -8.11 6.34
C HIS A 47 1.75 -7.25 7.62
N LYS A 48 0.62 -6.72 8.07
CA LYS A 48 0.47 -5.87 9.28
C LYS A 48 1.41 -4.65 9.32
N PRO A 49 1.52 -3.85 8.25
CA PRO A 49 2.30 -2.61 8.31
C PRO A 49 1.59 -1.57 9.19
N ASP A 50 2.35 -0.78 9.93
CA ASP A 50 1.82 0.40 10.63
C ASP A 50 1.61 1.57 9.66
N VAL A 51 2.49 1.67 8.64
CA VAL A 51 2.49 2.74 7.65
C VAL A 51 2.62 2.19 6.23
N LEU A 52 1.76 2.65 5.33
CA LEU A 52 1.83 2.42 3.89
C LEU A 52 2.27 3.70 3.17
N LEU A 53 3.44 3.64 2.53
CA LEU A 53 3.96 4.74 1.70
C LEU A 53 3.60 4.46 0.24
N VAL A 54 2.94 5.41 -0.44
CA VAL A 54 2.49 5.25 -1.82
C VAL A 54 3.08 6.35 -2.71
N GLU A 55 3.66 5.95 -3.85
CA GLU A 55 4.30 6.86 -4.81
C GLU A 55 3.28 7.72 -5.55
N LYS A 56 2.15 7.12 -5.92
CA LYS A 56 1.07 7.75 -6.68
C LYS A 56 -0.16 7.94 -5.77
N SER A 57 -1.32 7.57 -6.28
CA SER A 57 -2.63 7.77 -5.68
C SER A 57 -3.20 6.51 -5.03
N VAL A 58 -4.18 6.72 -4.16
CA VAL A 58 -4.98 5.66 -3.52
C VAL A 58 -6.44 6.10 -3.58
N THR A 59 -7.33 5.22 -4.05
CA THR A 59 -8.78 5.51 -4.09
C THR A 59 -9.36 5.74 -2.70
N ARG A 60 -10.43 6.53 -2.60
CA ARG A 60 -11.11 6.82 -1.33
C ARG A 60 -11.58 5.54 -0.62
N TYR A 61 -12.20 4.61 -1.35
CA TYR A 61 -12.63 3.33 -0.78
C TYR A 61 -11.47 2.53 -0.18
N ALA A 62 -10.31 2.50 -0.84
CA ALA A 62 -9.13 1.84 -0.29
C ALA A 62 -8.59 2.55 0.96
N GLN A 63 -8.63 3.89 1.02
CA GLN A 63 -8.24 4.63 2.23
C GLN A 63 -9.16 4.30 3.41
N GLU A 64 -10.47 4.20 3.16
CA GLU A 64 -11.46 3.80 4.18
C GLU A 64 -11.18 2.39 4.70
N TYR A 65 -10.93 1.43 3.81
CA TYR A 65 -10.56 0.06 4.21
C TYR A 65 -9.22 -0.02 4.95
N LEU A 66 -8.21 0.77 4.56
CA LEU A 66 -6.92 0.82 5.26
C LEU A 66 -7.08 1.43 6.66
N LEU A 67 -7.93 2.44 6.81
CA LEU A 67 -8.25 3.07 8.08
C LEU A 67 -8.95 2.08 9.03
N GLU A 68 -9.90 1.28 8.54
CA GLU A 68 -10.55 0.21 9.32
C GLU A 68 -9.54 -0.82 9.87
N LYS A 69 -8.40 -0.98 9.19
CA LYS A 69 -7.29 -1.85 9.59
C LYS A 69 -6.23 -1.16 10.45
N ASN A 70 -6.43 0.13 10.79
CA ASN A 70 -5.47 0.96 11.52
C ASN A 70 -4.12 1.15 10.78
N ILE A 71 -4.13 1.09 9.44
CA ILE A 71 -2.94 1.30 8.62
C ILE A 71 -2.89 2.78 8.20
N SER A 72 -1.84 3.49 8.59
CA SER A 72 -1.66 4.89 8.20
C SER A 72 -1.14 4.98 6.77
N VAL A 73 -1.69 5.87 5.95
CA VAL A 73 -1.31 5.98 4.53
C VAL A 73 -0.67 7.34 4.25
N VAL A 74 0.48 7.33 3.56
CA VAL A 74 1.13 8.55 3.03
C VAL A 74 1.10 8.49 1.51
N LEU A 75 0.47 9.49 0.90
CA LEU A 75 0.23 9.55 -0.54
C LEU A 75 1.25 10.44 -1.24
N ASN A 76 1.42 10.25 -2.56
CA ASN A 76 2.24 11.10 -3.43
C ASN A 76 3.69 11.26 -2.96
N VAL A 77 4.28 10.20 -2.39
CA VAL A 77 5.67 10.23 -1.92
C VAL A 77 6.60 10.12 -3.12
N LYS A 78 7.43 11.13 -3.36
CA LYS A 78 8.33 11.15 -4.52
C LYS A 78 9.26 9.92 -4.54
N ARG A 79 9.44 9.32 -5.72
CA ARG A 79 10.33 8.15 -5.94
C ARG A 79 11.69 8.26 -5.25
N PRO A 80 12.46 9.37 -5.35
CA PRO A 80 13.78 9.45 -4.72
C PRO A 80 13.70 9.39 -3.18
N LEU A 81 12.60 9.83 -2.58
CA LEU A 81 12.38 9.74 -1.14
C LEU A 81 12.06 8.30 -0.73
N LEU A 82 11.21 7.60 -1.49
CA LEU A 82 10.93 6.18 -1.25
C LEU A 82 12.19 5.32 -1.32
N GLU A 83 13.06 5.57 -2.30
CA GLU A 83 14.35 4.88 -2.44
C GLU A 83 15.31 5.17 -1.30
N ARG A 84 15.24 6.36 -0.70
CA ARG A 84 16.00 6.69 0.51
C ARG A 84 15.46 5.94 1.72
N ILE A 85 14.13 5.95 1.90
CA ILE A 85 13.48 5.25 3.02
C ILE A 85 13.76 3.76 2.94
N SER A 86 13.52 3.13 1.78
CA SER A 86 13.83 1.73 1.50
C SER A 86 15.26 1.34 1.89
N ARG A 87 16.26 2.16 1.51
CA ARG A 87 17.67 1.93 1.89
C ARG A 87 17.94 2.09 3.39
N CYS A 88 17.25 3.03 4.04
CA CYS A 88 17.45 3.30 5.47
C CYS A 88 16.76 2.27 6.36
N THR A 89 15.63 1.70 5.92
CA THR A 89 14.81 0.82 6.75
C THR A 89 14.85 -0.65 6.32
N GLY A 90 15.51 -0.95 5.20
CA GLY A 90 15.58 -2.29 4.61
C GLY A 90 14.30 -2.73 3.90
N GLY A 91 13.26 -1.88 3.89
CA GLY A 91 12.00 -2.18 3.22
C GLY A 91 12.14 -2.17 1.70
N GLN A 92 11.43 -3.07 1.03
CA GLN A 92 11.45 -3.16 -0.43
C GLN A 92 10.32 -2.34 -1.05
N ILE A 93 10.61 -1.68 -2.18
CA ILE A 93 9.60 -0.94 -2.97
C ILE A 93 8.94 -1.92 -3.94
N VAL A 94 7.65 -2.20 -3.76
CA VAL A 94 6.87 -2.99 -4.72
C VAL A 94 6.20 -2.11 -5.76
N SER A 95 6.20 -2.55 -7.01
CA SER A 95 5.55 -1.84 -8.11
C SER A 95 4.03 -2.03 -8.13
N SER A 96 3.52 -3.17 -7.63
CA SER A 96 2.10 -3.52 -7.58
C SER A 96 1.78 -4.40 -6.37
N ILE A 97 0.51 -4.40 -5.97
CA ILE A 97 -0.06 -5.23 -4.90
C ILE A 97 0.07 -6.73 -5.19
N ASP A 98 0.09 -7.12 -6.46
CA ASP A 98 0.23 -8.54 -6.84
C ASP A 98 1.62 -9.11 -6.51
N HIS A 99 2.62 -8.25 -6.31
CA HIS A 99 3.98 -8.64 -5.99
C HIS A 99 4.27 -8.63 -4.47
N LEU A 100 3.23 -8.54 -3.62
CA LEU A 100 3.39 -8.49 -2.16
C LEU A 100 3.76 -9.83 -1.51
N SER A 101 3.48 -10.96 -2.17
CA SER A 101 3.60 -12.30 -1.58
C SER A 101 5.01 -12.71 -1.13
N SER A 102 6.06 -12.03 -1.57
CA SER A 102 7.46 -12.28 -1.17
C SER A 102 8.16 -11.05 -0.60
N LEU A 103 7.40 -10.09 -0.06
CA LEU A 103 7.94 -8.80 0.35
C LEU A 103 8.55 -8.81 1.76
N ASN A 104 9.73 -8.19 1.91
CA ASN A 104 10.26 -7.80 3.21
C ASN A 104 9.75 -6.41 3.61
N LEU A 105 9.14 -6.31 4.78
CA LEU A 105 8.75 -5.03 5.38
C LEU A 105 9.99 -4.23 5.81
N GLY A 106 9.89 -2.91 5.69
CA GLY A 106 10.85 -2.01 6.29
C GLY A 106 10.56 -1.84 7.78
N TYR A 107 11.61 -1.62 8.56
CA TYR A 107 11.48 -1.27 9.97
C TYR A 107 12.24 0.03 10.25
N CYS A 108 11.55 0.99 10.85
CA CYS A 108 12.19 2.21 11.30
C CYS A 108 12.84 2.00 12.67
N ASP A 109 14.18 1.98 12.69
CA ASP A 109 14.94 1.92 13.93
C ASP A 109 15.03 3.33 14.55
N LYS A 110 14.54 3.48 15.79
CA LYS A 110 14.61 4.74 16.55
C LYS A 110 16.02 5.02 17.10
N GLN A 111 17.08 4.69 16.36
CA GLN A 111 18.44 4.99 16.80
C GLN A 111 18.80 6.43 16.39
N PRO A 112 19.03 7.36 17.33
CA PRO A 112 19.66 8.63 16.99
C PRO A 112 21.06 8.32 16.45
N LYS A 113 21.35 8.75 15.23
CA LYS A 113 22.71 8.67 14.67
C LYS A 113 23.63 9.49 15.59
N GLN A 114 24.64 8.82 16.16
CA GLN A 114 25.76 9.45 16.86
C GLN A 114 26.59 10.31 15.90
#